data_AF-A0A1T5DCN6-F1
#
_entry.id   AF-A0A1T5DCN6-F1
#
_cell.length_a   1.000
_cell.length_b   1.000
_cell.length_c   1.000
_cell.angle_alpha   90.00
_cell.angle_beta   90.00
_cell.angle_gamma   90.00
#
_symmetry.space_group_name_H-M   'P 1'
#
loop_
_entity.id
_entity.type
_entity.pdbx_description
1 polymer ?
#
loop_
_entity_poly.entity_id
_entity_poly.type
_entity_poly.pdbx_seq_one_letter_code
_entity_poly.pdbx_strand_id
1 'polypeptide(L)'
;MKYGDKIIYMEGIIVDFDDCSVSIDFKGRLGFLKVPKRMLITDYPLEIGLEVAMNMSFVEVLSDEVNEKYLSNIQKNKDKRRNMNV
;
A
#
# COMPACT_ATOMS: atom_id res chain seq x y z
N MET A 1 14.32 -11.89 4.44
CA MET A 1 13.04 -11.97 5.19
C MET A 1 12.99 -13.34 5.83
N LYS A 2 12.76 -13.41 7.14
CA LYS A 2 12.65 -14.66 7.89
C LYS A 2 11.30 -15.35 7.71
N TYR A 3 10.27 -14.64 7.26
CA TYR A 3 8.91 -15.17 7.09
C TYR A 3 8.38 -15.12 5.66
N GLY A 4 9.27 -15.00 4.67
CA GLY A 4 8.88 -14.89 3.25
C GLY A 4 8.16 -16.12 2.69
N ASP A 5 8.41 -17.28 3.27
CA ASP A 5 7.83 -18.56 2.80
C ASP A 5 6.37 -18.75 3.22
N LYS A 6 5.87 -17.91 4.15
CA LYS A 6 4.47 -17.95 4.62
C LYS A 6 3.64 -16.97 3.81
N ILE A 7 3.09 -17.46 2.71
CA ILE A 7 2.16 -16.71 1.87
C ILE A 7 0.74 -16.90 2.42
N ILE A 8 0.07 -15.79 2.69
CA ILE A 8 -1.37 -15.76 3.01
C ILE A 8 -2.15 -15.29 1.79
N TYR A 9 -3.24 -16.00 1.51
CA TYR A 9 -4.22 -15.59 0.52
C TYR A 9 -5.17 -14.59 1.19
N MET A 10 -5.22 -13.37 0.66
CA MET A 10 -6.11 -12.33 1.14
C MET A 10 -7.06 -11.90 0.04
N GLU A 11 -8.32 -11.77 0.41
CA GLU A 11 -9.37 -11.26 -0.47
C GLU A 11 -9.82 -9.87 -0.01
N GLY A 12 -10.21 -9.06 -0.98
CA GLY A 12 -10.74 -7.73 -0.75
C GLY A 12 -11.75 -7.33 -1.82
N ILE A 13 -12.26 -6.12 -1.69
CA ILE A 13 -13.22 -5.52 -2.61
C ILE A 13 -12.69 -4.16 -3.03
N ILE A 14 -12.78 -3.83 -4.31
CA ILE A 14 -12.49 -2.49 -4.80
C ILE A 14 -13.58 -1.55 -4.31
N VAL A 15 -13.21 -0.59 -3.45
CA VAL A 15 -14.15 0.39 -2.89
C VAL A 15 -14.11 1.73 -3.64
N ASP A 16 -12.98 2.05 -4.26
CA ASP A 16 -12.76 3.30 -4.98
C ASP A 16 -11.60 3.17 -5.98
N PHE A 17 -11.57 4.00 -7.02
CA PHE A 17 -10.42 4.11 -7.90
C PHE A 17 -10.33 5.49 -8.56
N ASP A 18 -9.10 6.01 -8.62
CA ASP A 18 -8.73 7.22 -9.35
C ASP A 18 -8.09 6.85 -10.70
N ASP A 19 -7.66 7.83 -11.51
CA ASP A 19 -6.95 7.57 -12.77
C ASP A 19 -5.70 6.70 -12.61
N CYS A 20 -4.95 6.87 -11.52
CA CYS A 20 -3.65 6.22 -11.31
C CYS A 20 -3.66 5.11 -10.25
N SER A 21 -4.71 5.01 -9.44
CA SER A 21 -4.71 4.16 -8.24
C SER A 21 -6.04 3.51 -7.98
N VAL A 22 -6.01 2.33 -7.37
CA VAL A 22 -7.17 1.55 -6.95
C VAL A 22 -7.09 1.36 -5.45
N SER A 23 -8.23 1.50 -4.80
CA SER A 23 -8.43 1.42 -3.37
C SER A 23 -9.17 0.11 -3.05
N ILE A 24 -8.54 -0.74 -2.25
CA ILE A 24 -9.00 -2.08 -1.91
C ILE A 24 -9.26 -2.15 -0.41
N ASP A 25 -10.44 -2.62 -0.02
CA ASP A 25 -10.76 -2.96 1.37
C ASP A 25 -10.69 -4.48 1.57
N PHE A 26 -9.90 -4.94 2.54
CA PHE A 26 -9.72 -6.36 2.78
C PHE A 26 -10.83 -6.94 3.65
N LYS A 27 -11.32 -8.13 3.25
CA LYS A 27 -12.30 -8.88 4.05
C LYS A 27 -11.69 -9.20 5.42
N GLY A 28 -12.51 -9.12 6.47
CA GLY A 28 -12.07 -9.40 7.84
C GLY A 28 -11.51 -8.21 8.62
N ARG A 29 -11.73 -6.96 8.14
CA ARG A 29 -11.24 -5.71 8.79
C ARG A 29 -9.72 -5.64 8.90
N LEU A 30 -9.01 -6.24 7.94
CA LEU A 30 -7.56 -6.20 7.86
C LEU A 30 -7.04 -4.81 7.44
N GLY A 31 -7.94 -3.97 6.91
CA GLY A 31 -7.67 -2.57 6.59
C GLY A 31 -7.74 -2.29 5.10
N PHE A 32 -7.22 -1.12 4.75
CA PHE A 32 -7.33 -0.54 3.42
C PHE A 32 -5.97 -0.46 2.74
N LEU A 33 -5.93 -0.81 1.46
CA LEU A 33 -4.72 -0.74 0.64
C LEU A 33 -4.99 0.04 -0.65
N LYS A 34 -4.15 1.04 -0.91
CA LYS A 34 -4.16 1.78 -2.17
C LYS A 34 -2.99 1.33 -3.03
N VAL A 35 -3.28 0.76 -4.19
CA VAL A 35 -2.30 0.25 -5.15
C VAL A 35 -2.34 1.03 -6.47
N PRO A 36 -1.21 1.22 -7.16
CA PRO A 36 -1.22 1.79 -8.51
C PRO A 36 -1.93 0.85 -9.51
N LYS A 37 -2.66 1.40 -10.48
CA LYS A 37 -3.34 0.58 -11.52
C LYS A 37 -2.40 -0.33 -12.29
N ARG A 38 -1.14 0.07 -12.48
CA ARG A 38 -0.12 -0.75 -13.17
C ARG A 38 0.19 -2.07 -12.46
N MET A 39 -0.10 -2.19 -11.17
CA MET A 39 0.08 -3.43 -10.41
C MET A 39 -1.16 -4.34 -10.48
N LEU A 40 -2.32 -3.85 -10.91
CA LEU A 40 -3.49 -4.70 -11.10
C LEU A 40 -3.34 -5.52 -12.39
N ILE A 41 -3.56 -6.82 -12.25
CA ILE A 41 -3.71 -7.74 -13.36
C ILE A 41 -5.20 -7.98 -13.51
N THR A 42 -5.80 -7.51 -14.60
CA THR A 42 -7.22 -7.68 -14.90
C THR A 42 -7.41 -7.74 -16.42
N ASP A 43 -8.25 -8.66 -16.87
CA ASP A 43 -8.73 -8.73 -18.26
C ASP A 43 -10.04 -7.95 -18.45
N TYR A 44 -10.61 -7.43 -17.35
CA TYR A 44 -11.90 -6.77 -17.28
C TYR A 44 -11.77 -5.28 -16.95
N PRO A 45 -12.75 -4.44 -17.36
CA PRO A 45 -12.82 -3.05 -16.90
C PRO A 45 -12.95 -3.00 -15.38
N LEU A 46 -12.29 -2.01 -14.76
CA LEU A 46 -12.34 -1.81 -13.32
C LEU A 46 -13.68 -1.16 -12.92
N GLU A 47 -14.38 -1.82 -12.00
CA GLU A 47 -15.63 -1.35 -11.42
C GLU A 47 -15.57 -1.45 -9.88
N ILE A 48 -16.34 -0.60 -9.21
CA ILE A 48 -16.48 -0.63 -7.75
C ILE A 48 -17.29 -1.88 -7.37
N GLY A 49 -16.86 -2.59 -6.33
CA GLY A 49 -17.49 -3.81 -5.85
C GLY A 49 -16.87 -5.10 -6.40
N LEU A 50 -15.90 -5.02 -7.32
CA LEU A 50 -15.19 -6.19 -7.81
C LEU A 50 -14.33 -6.82 -6.70
N GLU A 51 -14.39 -8.15 -6.60
CA GLU A 51 -13.53 -8.91 -5.71
C GLU A 51 -12.12 -8.98 -6.27
N VAL A 52 -11.15 -8.80 -5.37
CA VAL A 52 -9.72 -8.90 -5.68
C VAL A 52 -9.08 -9.85 -4.69
N ALA A 53 -8.05 -10.54 -5.15
CA ALA A 53 -7.27 -11.41 -4.30
C ALA A 53 -5.79 -11.17 -4.50
N MET A 54 -5.01 -11.31 -3.43
CA MET A 54 -3.56 -11.25 -3.50
C MET A 54 -2.90 -12.21 -2.52
N ASN A 55 -1.75 -12.70 -2.95
CA ASN A 55 -0.84 -13.48 -2.12
C ASN A 55 0.16 -12.52 -1.48
N MET A 56 0.08 -12.34 -0.17
CA MET A 56 1.00 -11.48 0.57
C MET A 56 1.71 -12.28 1.66
N SER A 57 2.97 -11.95 1.93
CA SER A 57 3.67 -12.42 3.13
C SER A 57 3.44 -11.46 4.30
N PHE A 58 3.77 -11.88 5.51
CA PHE A 58 3.75 -10.99 6.68
C PHE A 58 4.72 -9.81 6.52
N VAL A 59 4.33 -8.64 7.03
CA VAL A 59 5.19 -7.45 7.09
C VAL A 59 6.26 -7.68 8.15
N GLU A 60 7.53 -7.68 7.73
CA GLU A 60 8.68 -7.90 8.62
C GLU A 60 9.50 -6.62 8.77
N VAL A 61 9.81 -6.26 10.02
CA VAL A 61 10.80 -5.23 10.34
C VAL A 61 12.19 -5.85 10.14
N LEU A 62 12.92 -5.37 9.14
CA LEU A 62 14.19 -5.97 8.70
C LEU A 62 15.37 -5.67 9.63
N SER A 63 15.33 -4.53 10.33
CA SER A 63 16.37 -4.07 11.25
C SER A 63 15.75 -3.29 12.40
N ASP A 64 16.36 -3.37 13.57
CA ASP A 64 16.08 -2.53 14.74
C ASP A 64 16.71 -1.13 14.62
N GLU A 65 17.66 -0.96 13.71
CA GLU A 65 18.23 0.35 13.40
C GLU A 65 17.26 1.21 12.57
N VAL A 66 17.05 2.43 13.04
CA VAL A 66 16.22 3.40 12.33
C VAL A 66 16.98 3.94 11.11
N ASN A 67 16.33 4.00 9.97
CA ASN A 67 16.93 4.60 8.77
C ASN A 67 17.01 6.13 8.91
N GLU A 68 18.10 6.62 9.49
CA GLU A 68 18.34 8.05 9.76
C GLU A 68 18.31 8.90 8.48
N LYS A 69 18.83 8.36 7.37
CA LYS A 69 18.80 9.04 6.07
C LYS A 69 17.36 9.31 5.65
N TYR A 70 16.48 8.32 5.81
CA TYR A 70 15.06 8.49 5.50
C TYR A 70 14.38 9.50 6.42
N LEU A 71 14.66 9.47 7.73
CA LEU A 71 14.15 10.47 8.69
C LEU A 71 14.59 11.89 8.31
N SER A 72 15.87 12.08 7.96
CA SER A 72 16.40 13.37 7.56
C SER A 72 15.70 13.93 6.31
N ASN A 73 15.34 13.07 5.36
CA ASN A 73 14.60 13.46 4.16
C ASN A 73 13.15 13.85 4.47
N ILE A 74 12.49 13.13 5.39
CA ILE A 74 11.16 13.49 5.87
C ILE A 74 11.18 14.87 6.51
N GLN A 75 12.16 15.15 7.37
CA GLN A 75 12.29 16.43 8.05
C GLN A 75 12.51 17.58 7.07
N LYS A 76 13.46 17.43 6.13
CA LYS A 76 13.71 18.41 5.06
C LYS A 76 12.46 18.70 4.23
N ASN A 77 11.66 17.68 3.91
CA ASN A 77 10.41 17.85 3.16
C ASN A 77 9.33 18.57 3.99
N LYS A 78 9.25 18.34 5.30
CA LYS A 78 8.35 19.07 6.21
C LYS A 78 8.75 20.55 6.31
N ASP A 79 10.04 20.83 6.44
CA ASP A 79 10.54 22.21 6.55
C ASP A 79 10.31 22.99 5.25
N LYS A 80 10.54 22.38 4.08
CA LYS A 80 10.18 22.99 2.79
C LYS A 80 8.68 23.29 2.68
N ARG A 81 7.81 22.38 3.13
CA ARG A 81 6.36 22.60 3.11
C ARG A 81 5.92 23.71 4.05
N ARG A 82 6.57 23.87 5.22
CA ARG A 82 6.32 24.99 6.13
C ARG A 82 6.75 26.32 5.52
N ASN A 83 7.91 26.37 4.88
CA ASN A 83 8.44 27.61 4.31
C ASN A 83 7.75 28.06 3.02
N MET A 84 7.00 27.19 2.33
CA MET A 84 6.17 27.55 1.16
C MET A 84 4.76 28.01 1.54
N ASN A 85 4.35 27.86 2.81
CA ASN A 85 3.05 28.27 3.32
C ASN A 85 3.14 29.56 4.18
N VAL A 86 4.24 30.31 4.06
CA VAL A 86 4.47 31.63 4.68
C VAL A 86 4.64 32.68 3.60
#